data_AF-A0A7S2JS61-F1
#
_entry.id   AF-A0A7S2JS61-F1
#
_cell.length_a   1.000
_cell.length_b   1.000
_cell.length_c   1.000
_cell.angle_alpha   90.00
_cell.angle_beta   90.00
_cell.angle_gamma   90.00
#
_symmetry.space_group_name_H-M   'P 1'
#
loop_
_entity.id
_entity.type
_entity.pdbx_description
1 polymer ?
#
loop_
_entity_poly.entity_id
_entity_poly.type
_entity_poly.pdbx_seq_one_letter_code
_entity_poly.pdbx_strand_id
1 'polypeptide(L)'
;MAGPSSFDSTKAQLDWMEAAEQEVAQDDLAALLLETRGVLEKLAEGNLKLGTWQMVLWQPRWVFASTEALCYQKITADERPIGKEKRIPFSDVQMIEELEFGEFVLQCSKRDYTFKAPDEVKCQVFVNNLRQLRERWRLSSSR
;
A
#
# COMPACT_ATOMS: atom_id res chain seq x y z
N MET A 1 -15.19 -24.64 49.37
CA MET A 1 -14.42 -24.19 48.20
C MET A 1 -15.42 -23.93 47.08
N ALA A 2 -15.72 -22.67 46.78
CA ALA A 2 -16.55 -22.32 45.63
C ALA A 2 -15.66 -22.42 44.38
N GLY A 3 -15.98 -23.34 43.47
CA GLY A 3 -15.30 -23.42 42.18
C GLY A 3 -15.60 -22.18 41.33
N PRO A 4 -14.71 -21.80 40.41
CA PRO A 4 -14.96 -20.67 39.52
C PRO A 4 -16.27 -20.89 38.76
N SER A 5 -17.10 -19.85 38.70
CA SER A 5 -18.41 -19.92 38.04
C SER A 5 -18.19 -20.19 36.55
N SER A 6 -19.01 -21.04 35.93
CA SER A 6 -18.88 -21.36 34.50
C SER A 6 -18.94 -20.13 33.58
N PHE A 7 -19.52 -19.03 34.07
CA PHE A 7 -19.63 -17.75 33.40
C PHE A 7 -18.29 -17.00 33.31
N ASP A 8 -17.44 -17.09 34.34
CA ASP A 8 -16.11 -16.48 34.33
C ASP A 8 -15.15 -17.19 33.36
N SER A 9 -15.32 -18.51 33.22
CA SER A 9 -14.54 -19.30 32.24
C SER A 9 -14.90 -18.96 30.80
N THR A 10 -16.18 -18.72 30.49
CA THR A 10 -16.61 -18.32 29.13
C THR A 10 -16.12 -16.93 28.76
N LYS A 11 -16.15 -15.97 29.69
CA LYS A 11 -15.63 -14.62 29.46
C LYS A 11 -14.13 -14.61 29.23
N ALA A 12 -13.37 -15.31 30.08
CA ALA A 12 -11.92 -15.42 29.89
C ALA A 12 -11.53 -16.09 28.57
N GLN A 13 -12.32 -17.08 28.12
CA GLN A 13 -12.12 -17.73 26.82
C GLN A 13 -12.43 -16.78 25.65
N LEU A 14 -13.49 -15.97 25.74
CA LEU A 14 -13.82 -14.94 24.75
C LEU A 14 -12.74 -13.85 24.67
N ASP A 15 -12.28 -13.36 25.82
CA ASP A 15 -11.22 -12.33 25.89
C ASP A 15 -9.90 -12.86 25.30
N TRP A 16 -9.57 -14.14 25.54
CA TRP A 16 -8.41 -14.82 24.92
C TRP A 16 -8.56 -14.98 23.41
N MET A 17 -9.74 -15.36 22.93
CA MET A 17 -10.01 -15.48 21.49
C MET A 17 -9.90 -14.12 20.80
N GLU A 18 -10.46 -13.06 21.38
CA GLU A 18 -10.38 -11.70 20.84
C GLU A 18 -8.93 -11.20 20.81
N ALA A 19 -8.13 -11.47 21.85
CA ALA A 19 -6.71 -11.12 21.86
C ALA A 19 -5.92 -11.85 20.77
N ALA A 20 -6.18 -13.14 20.56
CA ALA A 20 -5.53 -13.92 19.50
C ALA A 20 -5.92 -13.44 18.09
N GLU A 21 -7.21 -13.10 17.87
CA GLU A 21 -7.68 -12.52 16.62
C GLU A 21 -7.03 -11.17 16.33
N GLN A 22 -6.84 -10.33 17.35
CA GLN A 22 -6.14 -9.06 17.23
C GLN A 22 -4.66 -9.24 16.89
N GLU A 23 -3.98 -10.22 17.50
CA GLU A 23 -2.58 -10.53 17.23
C GLU A 23 -2.39 -10.98 15.77
N VAL A 24 -3.20 -11.94 15.29
CA VAL A 24 -3.15 -12.40 13.90
C VAL A 24 -3.43 -11.25 12.93
N ALA A 25 -4.41 -10.39 13.22
CA ALA A 25 -4.72 -9.24 12.37
C ALA A 25 -3.58 -8.22 12.29
N GLN A 26 -2.80 -8.06 13.37
CA GLN A 26 -1.61 -7.22 13.41
C GLN A 26 -0.46 -7.82 12.60
N ASP A 27 -0.21 -9.11 12.75
CA ASP A 27 0.82 -9.82 11.98
C ASP A 27 0.54 -9.76 10.47
N ASP A 28 -0.72 -9.96 10.08
CA ASP A 28 -1.15 -9.81 8.69
C ASP A 28 -0.92 -8.39 8.16
N LEU A 29 -1.18 -7.36 8.98
CA LEU A 29 -0.92 -5.97 8.59
C LEU A 29 0.58 -5.71 8.42
N ALA A 30 1.40 -6.23 9.33
CA ALA A 30 2.85 -6.10 9.26
C ALA A 30 3.40 -6.78 8.00
N ALA A 31 2.89 -7.97 7.65
CA ALA A 31 3.24 -8.68 6.42
C ALA A 31 2.85 -7.86 5.17
N LEU A 32 1.62 -7.33 5.10
CA LEU A 32 1.19 -6.48 3.99
C LEU A 32 2.11 -5.26 3.79
N LEU A 33 2.46 -4.55 4.86
CA LEU A 33 3.37 -3.40 4.80
C LEU A 33 4.81 -3.81 4.48
N LEU A 34 5.21 -5.03 4.84
CA LEU A 34 6.52 -5.60 4.51
C LEU A 34 6.65 -5.95 3.03
N GLU A 35 5.62 -6.54 2.45
CA GLU A 35 5.62 -6.98 1.06
C GLU A 35 5.38 -5.85 0.06
N THR A 36 4.66 -4.81 0.49
CA THR A 36 4.32 -3.63 -0.32
C THR A 36 5.44 -2.59 -0.26
N ARG A 37 6.66 -3.01 -0.57
CA ARG A 37 7.83 -2.13 -0.72
C ARG A 37 8.77 -2.63 -1.82
N GLY A 38 9.53 -1.71 -2.42
CA GLY A 38 10.53 -2.02 -3.43
C GLY A 38 10.83 -0.85 -4.36
N VAL A 39 11.78 -1.07 -5.26
CA VAL A 39 12.05 -0.12 -6.36
C VAL A 39 11.01 -0.34 -7.47
N LEU A 40 10.29 0.72 -7.81
CA LEU A 40 9.37 0.77 -8.94
C LEU A 40 9.72 1.97 -9.81
N GLU A 41 9.38 1.92 -11.09
CA GLU A 41 9.42 3.12 -11.91
C GLU A 41 8.12 3.90 -11.75
N LYS A 42 8.22 5.20 -11.49
CA LYS A 42 7.07 6.10 -11.48
C LYS A 42 7.07 6.90 -12.77
N LEU A 43 5.91 6.97 -13.44
CA LEU A 43 5.74 7.85 -14.58
C LEU A 43 5.92 9.32 -14.14
N ALA A 44 6.83 10.02 -14.80
CA ALA A 44 7.11 11.42 -14.53
C ALA A 44 5.93 12.29 -14.97
N GLU A 45 5.69 13.35 -14.20
CA GLU A 45 4.71 14.35 -14.59
C GLU A 45 5.39 15.35 -15.52
N GLY A 46 4.95 15.38 -16.77
CA GLY A 46 5.49 16.32 -17.72
C GLY A 46 4.98 16.11 -19.13
N ASN A 47 4.58 17.20 -19.75
CA ASN A 47 4.41 17.28 -21.19
C ASN A 47 5.76 17.64 -21.80
N LEU A 48 6.78 16.77 -21.68
CA LEU A 48 8.02 16.99 -22.41
C LEU A 48 7.70 16.71 -23.89
N LYS A 49 7.28 17.77 -24.57
CA LYS A 49 6.83 17.71 -25.96
C LYS A 49 8.03 17.82 -26.87
N LEU A 50 8.15 16.88 -27.79
CA LEU A 50 9.08 16.94 -28.92
C LEU A 50 8.25 17.08 -30.19
N GLY A 51 7.89 18.32 -30.53
CA GLY A 51 6.92 18.61 -31.58
C GLY A 51 5.52 18.10 -31.21
N THR A 52 4.96 17.20 -32.03
CA THR A 52 3.66 16.56 -31.79
C THR A 52 3.74 15.35 -30.83
N TRP A 53 4.95 14.92 -30.49
CA TRP A 53 5.17 13.76 -29.62
C TRP A 53 5.23 14.18 -28.16
N GLN A 54 4.71 13.34 -27.28
CA GLN A 54 4.90 13.45 -25.84
C GLN A 54 5.88 12.37 -25.39
N MET A 55 6.99 12.78 -24.79
CA MET A 55 7.92 11.82 -24.18
C MET A 55 7.32 11.28 -22.89
N VAL A 56 7.25 9.95 -22.82
CA VAL A 56 6.93 9.18 -21.63
C VAL A 56 8.23 8.89 -20.89
N LEU A 57 8.38 9.40 -19.67
CA LEU A 57 9.60 9.24 -18.88
C LEU A 57 9.29 8.48 -17.59
N TRP A 58 9.81 7.27 -17.48
CA TRP A 58 9.80 6.47 -16.27
C TRP A 58 10.99 6.84 -15.40
N GLN A 59 10.77 6.94 -14.09
CA GLN A 59 11.80 7.32 -13.14
C GLN A 59 11.80 6.39 -11.94
N PRO A 60 12.94 5.76 -11.59
CA PRO A 60 12.99 4.82 -10.49
C PRO A 60 12.75 5.54 -9.15
N ARG A 61 11.95 4.91 -8.29
CA ARG A 61 11.58 5.39 -6.97
C ARG A 61 11.58 4.22 -6.00
N TRP A 62 12.04 4.49 -4.78
CA TRP A 62 11.75 3.62 -3.66
C TRP A 62 10.28 3.84 -3.30
N VAL A 63 9.47 2.80 -3.37
CA VAL A 63 8.04 2.84 -3.10
C VAL A 63 7.73 1.92 -1.94
N PHE A 64 6.88 2.36 -1.03
CA PHE A 64 6.43 1.55 0.09
C PHE A 64 5.06 2.01 0.59
N ALA A 65 4.29 1.10 1.19
CA ALA A 65 3.03 1.46 1.81
C ALA A 65 3.18 1.80 3.30
N SER A 66 2.32 2.69 3.76
CA SER A 66 2.00 2.93 5.17
C SER A 66 0.52 2.56 5.41
N THR A 67 0.05 2.64 6.66
CA THR A 67 -1.36 2.39 7.00
C THR A 67 -2.32 3.39 6.36
N GLU A 68 -1.83 4.55 5.89
CA GLU A 68 -2.67 5.66 5.43
C GLU A 68 -2.36 6.11 4.00
N ALA A 69 -1.27 5.64 3.40
CA ALA A 69 -0.79 6.15 2.13
C ALA A 69 0.15 5.18 1.40
N LEU A 70 0.20 5.31 0.07
CA LEU A 70 1.33 4.87 -0.73
C LEU A 70 2.41 5.95 -0.74
N CYS A 71 3.61 5.61 -0.32
CA CYS A 71 4.74 6.52 -0.21
C CYS A 71 5.78 6.22 -1.29
N TYR A 72 6.46 7.27 -1.77
CA TYR A 72 7.56 7.11 -2.71
C TYR A 72 8.64 8.17 -2.54
N GLN A 73 9.88 7.80 -2.84
CA GLN A 73 11.05 8.65 -2.66
C GLN A 73 12.01 8.49 -3.85
N LYS A 74 12.76 9.56 -4.17
CA LYS A 74 13.85 9.46 -5.14
C LYS A 74 14.91 8.49 -4.62
N ILE A 75 15.63 7.85 -5.53
CA ILE A 75 16.75 6.99 -5.19
C ILE A 75 18.02 7.45 -5.90
N THR A 76 19.16 7.08 -5.33
CA THR A 76 20.48 7.18 -5.96
C THR A 76 20.67 6.08 -7.01
N ALA A 77 21.81 6.11 -7.70
CA ALA A 77 22.19 5.05 -8.65
C ALA A 77 22.40 3.68 -7.99
N ASP A 78 22.73 3.65 -6.69
CA ASP A 78 22.82 2.45 -5.86
C ASP A 78 21.50 2.16 -5.10
N GLU A 79 20.38 2.65 -5.62
CA GLU A 79 19.01 2.41 -5.14
C GLU A 79 18.72 2.86 -3.69
N ARG A 80 19.54 3.74 -3.12
CA ARG A 80 19.32 4.25 -1.76
C ARG A 80 18.31 5.41 -1.78
N PRO A 81 17.28 5.38 -0.92
CA PRO A 81 16.32 6.48 -0.84
C PRO A 81 16.97 7.80 -0.42
N ILE A 82 16.61 8.90 -1.10
CA ILE A 82 17.15 10.25 -0.86
C ILE A 82 16.08 11.34 -0.95
N GLY A 83 16.31 12.44 -0.23
CA GLY A 83 15.44 13.62 -0.24
C GLY A 83 14.15 13.41 0.57
N LYS A 84 13.10 14.16 0.25
CA LYS A 84 11.82 14.09 0.96
C LYS A 84 10.91 13.02 0.37
N GLU A 85 10.33 12.19 1.23
CA GLU A 85 9.25 11.27 0.90
C GLU A 85 8.01 12.03 0.39
N LYS A 86 7.38 11.49 -0.65
CA LYS A 86 6.07 11.92 -1.14
C LYS A 86 5.02 10.88 -0.76
N ARG A 87 3.85 11.35 -0.34
CA ARG A 87 2.74 10.50 0.10
C ARG A 87 1.55 10.67 -0.84
N ILE A 88 0.89 9.57 -1.15
CA ILE A 88 -0.39 9.49 -1.86
C ILE A 88 -1.40 8.95 -0.83
N PRO A 89 -2.14 9.84 -0.12
CA PRO A 89 -3.06 9.42 0.91
C PRO A 89 -4.16 8.52 0.36
N PHE A 90 -4.52 7.45 1.08
CA PHE A 90 -5.62 6.58 0.69
C PHE A 90 -6.97 7.30 0.64
N SER A 91 -7.10 8.40 1.37
CA SER A 91 -8.24 9.34 1.27
C SER A 91 -8.41 9.95 -0.11
N ASP A 92 -7.31 10.14 -0.84
CA ASP A 92 -7.34 10.73 -2.18
C ASP A 92 -7.56 9.68 -3.26
N VAL A 93 -7.27 8.41 -2.96
CA VAL A 93 -7.36 7.29 -3.92
C VAL A 93 -8.81 6.88 -4.11
N GLN A 94 -9.27 6.92 -5.36
CA GLN A 94 -10.61 6.51 -5.79
C GLN A 94 -10.61 5.08 -6.32
N MET A 95 -9.59 4.70 -7.10
CA MET A 95 -9.44 3.37 -7.68
C MET A 95 -7.97 2.98 -7.80
N ILE A 96 -7.71 1.67 -7.75
CA ILE A 96 -6.40 1.06 -7.97
C ILE A 96 -6.57 0.00 -9.06
N GLU A 97 -6.00 0.27 -10.22
CA GLU A 97 -6.16 -0.54 -11.43
C GLU A 97 -4.81 -1.10 -11.89
N GLU A 98 -4.81 -2.37 -12.26
CA GLU A 98 -3.69 -3.05 -12.88
C GLU A 98 -3.78 -2.84 -14.39
N LEU A 99 -2.66 -2.51 -15.01
CA LEU A 99 -2.52 -2.27 -16.45
C LEU A 99 -1.59 -3.34 -17.05
N GLU A 100 -1.44 -3.31 -18.37
CA GLU A 100 -0.55 -4.23 -19.07
C GLU A 100 0.93 -4.02 -18.70
N PHE A 101 1.77 -5.04 -18.93
CA PHE A 101 3.24 -4.96 -18.79
C PHE A 101 3.76 -4.60 -17.38
N GLY A 102 3.05 -5.05 -16.33
CA GLY A 102 3.44 -4.83 -14.94
C GLY A 102 3.23 -3.39 -14.47
N GLU A 103 2.36 -2.64 -15.15
CA GLU A 103 1.99 -1.27 -14.77
C GLU A 103 0.74 -1.27 -13.89
N PHE A 104 0.60 -0.23 -13.05
CA PHE A 104 -0.61 0.01 -12.30
C PHE A 104 -0.80 1.51 -12.07
N VAL A 105 -2.06 1.91 -11.91
CA VAL A 105 -2.44 3.31 -11.68
C VAL A 105 -3.26 3.47 -10.40
N LEU A 106 -2.90 4.48 -9.62
CA LEU A 106 -3.74 5.00 -8.55
C LEU A 106 -4.50 6.20 -9.10
N GLN A 107 -5.78 6.01 -9.39
CA GLN A 107 -6.67 7.09 -9.77
C GLN A 107 -7.05 7.86 -8.52
N CYS A 108 -6.67 9.14 -8.45
CA CYS A 108 -6.93 9.97 -7.28
C CYS A 108 -7.76 11.20 -7.63
N SER A 109 -8.40 11.78 -6.62
CA SER A 109 -9.33 12.92 -6.78
C SER A 109 -8.77 14.12 -7.55
N LYS A 110 -7.45 14.33 -7.49
CA LYS A 110 -6.77 15.48 -8.14
C LYS A 110 -5.95 15.09 -9.36
N ARG A 111 -5.37 13.89 -9.38
CA ARG A 111 -4.45 13.42 -10.42
C ARG A 111 -4.20 11.93 -10.30
N ASP A 112 -3.75 11.32 -11.39
CA ASP A 112 -3.40 9.91 -11.40
C ASP A 112 -1.91 9.69 -11.19
N TYR A 113 -1.57 8.55 -10.60
CA TYR A 113 -0.18 8.14 -10.36
C TYR A 113 0.04 6.76 -10.96
N THR A 114 0.80 6.71 -12.05
CA THR A 114 1.18 5.45 -12.70
C THR A 114 2.55 4.99 -12.25
N PHE A 115 2.64 3.70 -11.95
CA PHE A 115 3.85 2.99 -11.56
C PHE A 115 4.04 1.76 -12.44
N LYS A 116 5.29 1.33 -12.57
CA LYS A 116 5.69 0.10 -13.26
C LYS A 116 6.57 -0.73 -12.35
N ALA A 117 6.18 -1.99 -12.15
CA ALA A 117 6.95 -2.96 -11.40
C ALA A 117 8.01 -3.65 -12.28
N PRO A 118 9.02 -4.31 -11.67
CA PRO A 118 10.02 -5.06 -12.43
C PRO A 118 9.42 -6.18 -13.28
N ASP A 119 8.31 -6.76 -12.83
CA ASP A 119 7.57 -7.82 -13.50
C ASP A 119 6.08 -7.80 -13.08
N GLU A 120 5.25 -8.56 -13.82
CA GLU A 120 3.81 -8.65 -13.61
C GLU A 120 3.44 -9.26 -12.25
N VAL A 121 4.22 -10.22 -11.75
CA VAL A 121 3.97 -10.87 -10.45
C VAL A 121 4.10 -9.85 -9.33
N LYS A 122 5.17 -9.05 -9.36
CA LYS A 122 5.40 -7.99 -8.37
C LYS A 122 4.36 -6.88 -8.48
N CYS A 123 3.91 -6.55 -9.70
CA CYS A 123 2.79 -5.64 -9.92
C CYS A 123 1.52 -6.13 -9.21
N GLN A 124 1.13 -7.38 -9.48
CA GLN A 124 -0.07 -7.99 -8.93
C GLN A 124 -0.03 -8.05 -7.39
N VAL A 125 1.11 -8.41 -6.79
CA VAL A 125 1.31 -8.36 -5.34
C VAL A 125 1.12 -6.93 -4.80
N PHE A 126 1.75 -5.93 -5.42
CA PHE A 126 1.60 -4.54 -5.02
C PHE A 126 0.14 -4.07 -5.10
N VAL A 127 -0.53 -4.33 -6.22
CA VAL A 127 -1.92 -3.91 -6.45
C VAL A 127 -2.86 -4.56 -5.43
N ASN A 128 -2.73 -5.87 -5.21
CA ASN A 128 -3.57 -6.61 -4.26
C ASN A 128 -3.36 -6.10 -2.83
N ASN A 129 -2.12 -5.90 -2.41
CA ASN A 129 -1.84 -5.41 -1.06
C ASN A 129 -2.31 -3.96 -0.87
N LEU A 130 -2.15 -3.10 -1.87
CA LEU A 130 -2.64 -1.72 -1.80
C LEU A 130 -4.17 -1.64 -1.72
N ARG A 131 -4.89 -2.52 -2.44
CA ARG A 131 -6.35 -2.63 -2.31
C ARG A 131 -6.75 -3.04 -0.90
N GLN A 132 -6.08 -4.02 -0.31
CA GLN A 132 -6.34 -4.45 1.08
C GLN A 132 -6.05 -3.33 2.09
N LEU A 133 -4.91 -2.65 1.96
CA LEU A 133 -4.51 -1.56 2.85
C LEU A 133 -5.49 -0.38 2.78
N ARG A 134 -5.92 -0.01 1.56
CA ARG A 134 -6.93 1.05 1.37
C ARG A 134 -8.27 0.68 2.01
N GLU A 135 -8.71 -0.57 1.86
CA GLU A 135 -9.97 -1.02 2.46
C GLU A 135 -9.89 -1.05 3.99
N ARG A 136 -8.78 -1.53 4.56
CA ARG A 136 -8.53 -1.48 6.01
C ARG A 136 -8.58 -0.05 6.54
N TRP A 137 -7.93 0.89 5.84
CA TRP A 137 -7.97 2.32 6.17
C TRP A 137 -9.39 2.91 6.11
N ARG A 138 -10.18 2.52 5.10
CA ARG A 138 -11.58 2.96 4.95
C ARG A 138 -12.43 2.50 6.14
N LEU A 139 -12.27 1.25 6.57
CA LEU A 139 -13.00 0.66 7.70
C LEU A 139 -12.58 1.28 9.04
N SER A 140 -11.30 1.61 9.23
CA SER A 140 -10.83 2.27 10.45
C SER A 140 -11.26 3.74 10.53
N SER A 141 -11.35 4.43 9.39
CA SER A 141 -11.75 5.85 9.32
C SER A 141 -13.27 6.07 9.39
N SER A 142 -14.07 5.01 9.30
CA SER A 142 -15.54 5.06 9.37
C SER A 142 -16.09 4.79 10.79
N ARG A 143 -15.21 4.56 11.78
CA ARG A 143 -15.55 4.43 13.21
C ARG A 143 -15.36 5.77 13.91
#